data_AF-V5XL01-F1
#
_entry.id   AF-V5XL01-F1
#
_cell.length_a   1.000
_cell.length_b   1.000
_cell.length_c   1.000
_cell.angle_alpha   90.00
_cell.angle_beta   90.00
_cell.angle_gamma   90.00
#
_symmetry.space_group_name_H-M   'P 1'
#
loop_
_entity.id
_entity.type
_entity.pdbx_description
1 polymer ?
#
loop_
_entity_poly.entity_id
_entity_poly.type
_entity_poly.pdbx_seq_one_letter_code
_entity_poly.pdbx_strand_id
1 'polypeptide(L)'
;APVMGLVLALLLWQLYPSDSLAEHFSWGILFFLCVSSMNVYSTLLAGWASNSKYALLGAIRAVAQTISYEVSLVLILLFVLFICPSFNFIDIKQSHGLVWLGFLFVPISLVWFVSCIAETNRAPFDFAEGESELVSGFNIEYSAGGFALIFMAEYANILVMSLFSVVLFFGAGSIGALSLDLIMMVKTLFLAFVFIWVRATLPRFR
;
A
#
# COMPACT_ATOMS: atom_id res chain seq x y z
N ALA A 1 -4.03 16.04 -10.72
CA ALA A 1 -3.91 14.59 -10.55
C ALA A 1 -2.60 14.17 -9.86
N PRO A 2 -1.39 14.43 -10.41
CA PRO A 2 -0.14 13.91 -9.82
C PRO A 2 0.18 14.49 -8.43
N VAL A 3 -0.08 15.80 -8.23
CA VAL A 3 0.08 16.45 -6.91
C VAL A 3 -0.87 15.84 -5.87
N MET A 4 -2.11 15.53 -6.25
CA MET A 4 -3.08 14.89 -5.36
C MET A 4 -2.60 13.50 -4.94
N GLY A 5 -2.11 12.68 -5.88
CA GLY A 5 -1.57 11.36 -5.57
C GLY A 5 -0.41 11.42 -4.57
N LEU A 6 0.52 12.36 -4.75
CA LEU A 6 1.63 12.56 -3.82
C LEU A 6 1.15 13.05 -2.43
N VAL A 7 0.22 14.00 -2.39
CA VAL A 7 -0.33 14.51 -1.11
C VAL A 7 -1.02 13.37 -0.35
N LEU A 8 -1.82 12.54 -1.03
CA LEU A 8 -2.48 11.39 -0.40
C LEU A 8 -1.47 10.35 0.11
N ALA A 9 -0.43 10.05 -0.68
CA ALA A 9 0.63 9.14 -0.25
C ALA A 9 1.37 9.66 1.00
N LEU A 10 1.63 10.97 1.07
CA LEU A 10 2.26 11.60 2.24
C LEU A 10 1.34 11.66 3.46
N LEU A 11 0.02 11.81 3.27
CA LEU A 11 -0.95 11.77 4.37
C LEU A 11 -0.93 10.41 5.09
N LEU A 12 -0.73 9.31 4.37
CA LEU A 12 -0.62 7.98 4.98
C LEU A 12 0.57 7.84 5.93
N TRP A 13 1.66 8.59 5.71
CA TRP A 13 2.84 8.55 6.59
C TRP A 13 2.59 9.12 7.97
N GLN A 14 1.52 9.89 8.18
CA GLN A 14 1.12 10.34 9.51
C GLN A 14 0.77 9.17 10.44
N LEU A 15 0.40 8.01 9.88
CA LEU A 15 0.07 6.79 10.63
C LEU A 15 1.29 5.95 11.04
N TYR A 16 2.50 6.42 10.78
CA TYR A 16 3.73 5.73 11.20
C TYR A 16 3.70 5.45 12.71
N PRO A 17 3.81 4.21 13.21
CA PRO A 17 3.75 3.94 14.64
C PRO A 17 5.17 3.89 15.25
N SER A 18 5.77 5.04 15.51
CA SER A 18 6.94 5.16 16.40
C SER A 18 6.56 5.40 17.85
N ASP A 19 7.39 4.90 18.76
CA ASP A 19 7.17 5.06 20.19
C ASP A 19 7.41 6.50 20.67
N SER A 20 8.11 7.33 19.88
CA SER A 20 8.39 8.74 20.15
C SER A 20 7.34 9.72 19.60
N LEU A 21 6.21 9.24 19.06
CA LEU A 21 5.18 10.12 18.52
C LEU A 21 4.37 10.81 19.62
N ALA A 22 4.15 12.10 19.42
CA ALA A 22 3.40 12.95 20.34
C ALA A 22 1.87 12.82 20.18
N GLU A 23 1.39 12.38 19.01
CA GLU A 23 -0.06 12.26 18.74
C GLU A 23 -0.47 10.83 18.40
N HIS A 24 -1.32 10.26 19.25
CA HIS A 24 -1.94 8.97 19.03
C HIS A 24 -3.20 9.14 18.17
N PHE A 25 -3.16 8.63 16.93
CA PHE A 25 -4.36 8.51 16.11
C PHE A 25 -5.23 7.34 16.60
N SER A 26 -6.32 7.65 17.29
CA SER A 26 -7.25 6.63 17.81
C SER A 26 -7.91 5.79 16.71
N TRP A 27 -8.19 6.40 15.56
CA TRP A 27 -8.87 5.77 14.42
C TRP A 27 -7.92 5.53 13.24
N GLY A 28 -6.70 5.04 13.50
CA GLY A 28 -5.66 4.86 12.49
C GLY A 28 -6.09 3.99 11.30
N ILE A 29 -6.68 2.82 11.55
CA ILE A 29 -7.12 1.91 10.47
C ILE A 29 -8.21 2.54 9.60
N LEU A 30 -9.16 3.26 10.19
CA LEU A 30 -10.23 3.91 9.41
C LEU A 30 -9.66 5.03 8.55
N PHE A 31 -8.72 5.81 9.09
CA PHE A 31 -8.04 6.85 8.32
C PHE A 31 -7.28 6.26 7.12
N PHE A 32 -6.56 5.16 7.33
CA PHE A 32 -5.90 4.43 6.25
C PHE A 32 -6.87 4.06 5.13
N LEU A 33 -8.00 3.43 5.47
CA LEU A 33 -9.04 3.05 4.50
C LEU A 33 -9.64 4.26 3.75
N CYS A 34 -9.86 5.38 4.45
CA CYS A 34 -10.36 6.58 3.79
C CYS A 34 -9.36 7.14 2.78
N VAL A 35 -8.07 7.21 3.13
CA VAL A 35 -7.05 7.78 2.24
C VAL A 35 -6.74 6.85 1.06
N SER A 36 -6.72 5.52 1.27
CA SER A 36 -6.60 4.56 0.16
C SER A 36 -7.75 4.69 -0.84
N SER A 37 -9.00 4.81 -0.35
CA SER A 37 -10.18 5.02 -1.20
C SER A 37 -10.06 6.30 -2.05
N MET A 38 -9.47 7.36 -1.49
CA MET A 38 -9.30 8.63 -2.20
C MET A 38 -8.21 8.58 -3.28
N ASN A 39 -7.22 7.68 -3.15
CA ASN A 39 -6.11 7.56 -4.09
C ASN A 39 -6.58 7.16 -5.50
N VAL A 40 -7.69 6.41 -5.58
CA VAL A 40 -8.37 6.02 -6.83
C VAL A 40 -8.79 7.23 -7.68
N TYR A 41 -9.15 8.36 -7.04
CA TYR A 41 -9.49 9.57 -7.79
C TYR A 41 -8.26 10.20 -8.46
N SER A 42 -7.07 10.04 -7.89
CA SER A 42 -5.85 10.59 -8.47
C SER A 42 -5.52 9.93 -9.81
N THR A 43 -5.68 8.61 -9.92
CA THR A 43 -5.45 7.84 -11.15
C THR A 43 -6.54 8.07 -12.19
N LEU A 44 -7.82 8.14 -11.77
CA LEU A 44 -8.93 8.47 -12.66
C LEU A 44 -8.78 9.86 -13.29
N LEU A 45 -8.49 10.88 -12.46
CA LEU A 45 -8.28 12.24 -12.93
C LEU A 45 -7.04 12.34 -13.84
N ALA A 46 -6.00 11.55 -13.58
CA ALA A 46 -4.81 11.51 -14.43
C ALA A 46 -5.14 11.03 -15.84
N GLY A 47 -5.87 9.91 -15.96
CA GLY A 47 -6.28 9.36 -17.25
C GLY A 47 -7.32 10.21 -17.97
N TRP A 48 -8.30 10.77 -17.26
CA TRP A 48 -9.34 11.60 -17.89
C TRP A 48 -8.79 12.94 -18.41
N ALA A 49 -7.89 13.58 -17.67
CA ALA A 49 -7.30 14.86 -18.08
C ALA A 49 -6.40 14.75 -19.32
N SER A 50 -5.85 13.56 -19.59
CA SER A 50 -5.01 13.30 -20.76
C SER A 50 -5.79 13.32 -22.09
N ASN A 51 -7.10 13.08 -22.10
CA ASN A 51 -7.88 13.15 -23.34
C ASN A 51 -7.39 12.20 -24.47
N SER A 52 -6.58 11.18 -24.16
CA SER A 52 -6.27 10.07 -25.07
C SER A 52 -7.07 8.82 -24.70
N LYS A 53 -7.58 8.12 -25.73
CA LYS A 53 -8.44 6.94 -25.54
C LYS A 53 -7.73 5.81 -24.79
N TYR A 54 -6.44 5.61 -25.04
CA TYR A 54 -5.64 4.57 -24.39
C TYR A 54 -5.38 4.87 -22.91
N ALA A 55 -5.05 6.12 -22.58
CA ALA A 55 -4.85 6.54 -21.18
C ALA A 55 -6.15 6.46 -20.37
N LEU A 56 -7.29 6.82 -20.96
CA LEU A 56 -8.59 6.67 -20.32
C LEU A 56 -8.94 5.19 -20.06
N LEU A 57 -8.72 4.30 -21.03
CA LEU A 57 -8.93 2.86 -20.85
C LEU A 57 -8.01 2.28 -19.77
N GLY A 58 -6.74 2.68 -19.73
CA GLY A 58 -5.80 2.29 -18.67
C GLY A 58 -6.26 2.75 -17.28
N ALA A 59 -6.70 3.99 -17.16
CA ALA A 59 -7.20 4.53 -15.89
C ALA A 59 -8.48 3.82 -15.42
N ILE A 60 -9.42 3.49 -16.31
CA ILE A 60 -10.64 2.75 -15.94
C ILE A 60 -10.29 1.33 -15.45
N ARG A 61 -9.33 0.65 -16.09
CA ARG A 61 -8.85 -0.67 -15.64
C ARG A 61 -8.19 -0.59 -14.27
N ALA A 62 -7.34 0.41 -14.05
CA ALA A 62 -6.69 0.65 -12.77
C ALA A 62 -7.73 0.89 -11.65
N VAL A 63 -8.73 1.73 -11.92
CA VAL A 63 -9.81 2.04 -10.97
C VAL A 63 -10.64 0.80 -10.64
N ALA A 64 -10.99 -0.01 -11.64
CA ALA A 64 -11.73 -1.25 -11.40
C ALA A 64 -10.93 -2.22 -10.52
N GLN A 65 -9.61 -2.32 -10.75
CA GLN A 65 -8.71 -3.11 -9.93
C GLN A 65 -8.65 -2.59 -8.50
N THR A 66 -8.33 -1.32 -8.28
CA THR A 66 -8.16 -0.76 -6.92
C THR A 66 -9.42 -0.94 -6.09
N ILE A 67 -10.61 -0.68 -6.65
CA ILE A 67 -11.89 -0.86 -5.94
C ILE A 67 -12.13 -2.34 -5.58
N SER A 68 -11.83 -3.27 -6.50
CA SER A 68 -12.03 -4.69 -6.25
C SER A 68 -11.16 -5.22 -5.10
N TYR A 69 -9.91 -4.76 -5.02
CA TYR A 69 -8.98 -5.18 -3.97
C TYR A 69 -9.18 -4.41 -2.66
N GLU A 70 -9.74 -3.21 -2.70
CA GLU A 70 -10.09 -2.45 -1.50
C GLU A 70 -11.12 -3.19 -0.64
N VAL A 71 -12.14 -3.79 -1.25
CA VAL A 71 -13.12 -4.61 -0.53
C VAL A 71 -12.44 -5.81 0.14
N SER A 72 -11.51 -6.47 -0.55
CA SER A 72 -10.74 -7.58 0.04
C SER A 72 -9.87 -7.12 1.20
N LEU A 73 -9.27 -5.93 1.09
CA LEU A 73 -8.41 -5.35 2.10
C LEU A 73 -9.19 -5.05 3.39
N VAL A 74 -10.39 -4.46 3.27
CA VAL A 74 -11.27 -4.19 4.42
C VAL A 74 -11.63 -5.48 5.16
N LEU A 75 -11.96 -6.54 4.42
CA LEU A 75 -12.30 -7.83 5.01
C LEU A 75 -11.11 -8.46 5.76
N ILE A 76 -9.90 -8.33 5.21
CA ILE A 76 -8.69 -8.85 5.86
C ILE A 76 -8.36 -8.07 7.13
N LEU A 77 -8.45 -6.73 7.10
CA LEU A 77 -8.27 -5.89 8.29
C LEU A 77 -9.26 -6.25 9.40
N LEU A 78 -10.50 -6.58 9.03
CA LEU A 78 -11.52 -6.97 9.99
C LEU A 78 -11.14 -8.24 10.76
N PHE A 79 -10.47 -9.21 10.14
CA PHE A 79 -9.91 -10.37 10.86
C PHE A 79 -8.83 -9.99 11.87
N VAL A 80 -7.96 -9.04 11.51
CA VAL A 80 -6.92 -8.54 12.43
C VAL A 80 -7.56 -7.82 13.63
N LEU A 81 -8.59 -7.01 13.37
CA LEU A 81 -9.34 -6.29 14.40
C LEU A 81 -10.08 -7.21 15.38
N PHE A 82 -10.51 -8.41 14.96
CA PHE A 82 -11.11 -9.37 15.89
C PHE A 82 -10.11 -9.92 16.92
N ILE A 83 -8.83 -10.01 16.55
CA ILE A 83 -7.77 -10.52 17.43
C ILE A 83 -7.25 -9.39 18.32
N CYS A 84 -7.11 -8.19 17.76
CA CYS A 84 -6.67 -7.00 18.46
C CYS A 84 -7.75 -5.92 18.35
N PRO A 85 -8.65 -5.79 19.36
CA PRO A 85 -9.80 -4.90 19.31
C PRO A 85 -9.41 -3.43 19.53
N SER A 86 -8.54 -2.90 18.69
CA SER A 86 -8.06 -1.52 18.70
C SER A 86 -7.87 -1.04 17.26
N PHE A 87 -8.34 0.17 16.95
CA PHE A 87 -8.14 0.79 15.61
C PHE A 87 -6.81 1.55 15.48
N ASN A 88 -6.07 1.68 16.58
CA ASN A 88 -4.79 2.37 16.65
C ASN A 88 -3.65 1.44 16.24
N PHE A 89 -2.79 1.90 15.33
CA PHE A 89 -1.64 1.13 14.85
C PHE A 89 -0.59 0.88 15.93
N ILE A 90 -0.46 1.77 16.92
CA ILE A 90 0.50 1.60 18.04
C ILE A 90 0.05 0.43 18.93
N ASP A 91 -1.24 0.36 19.24
CA ASP A 91 -1.80 -0.70 20.07
C ASP A 91 -1.69 -2.07 19.35
N ILE A 92 -1.91 -2.09 18.03
CA ILE A 92 -1.72 -3.29 17.20
C ILE A 92 -0.24 -3.69 17.12
N LYS A 93 0.69 -2.73 17.03
CA LYS A 93 2.13 -3.00 17.04
C LYS A 93 2.54 -3.70 18.34
N GLN A 94 1.96 -3.31 19.48
CA GLN A 94 2.28 -3.83 20.81
C GLN A 94 1.52 -5.10 21.18
N SER A 95 0.37 -5.38 20.55
CA SER A 95 -0.45 -6.55 20.85
C SER A 95 0.15 -7.88 20.36
N HIS A 96 1.17 -7.84 19.50
CA HIS A 96 1.90 -9.03 19.07
C HIS A 96 2.68 -9.64 20.24
N GLY A 97 2.25 -10.82 20.68
CA GLY A 97 2.93 -11.60 21.72
C GLY A 97 4.16 -12.36 21.20
N LEU A 98 4.45 -13.52 21.80
CA LEU A 98 5.59 -14.38 21.46
C LEU A 98 5.57 -14.91 20.01
N VAL A 99 4.38 -15.01 19.40
CA VAL A 99 4.18 -15.51 18.04
C VAL A 99 3.57 -14.40 17.19
N TRP A 100 4.14 -14.16 16.00
CA TRP A 100 3.62 -13.18 15.04
C TRP A 100 2.29 -13.65 14.45
N LEU A 101 1.34 -12.72 14.29
CA LEU A 101 0.05 -13.01 13.66
C LEU A 101 0.18 -13.58 12.25
N GLY A 102 1.22 -13.18 11.50
CA GLY A 102 1.52 -13.72 10.18
C GLY A 102 1.78 -15.23 10.17
N PHE A 103 2.41 -15.78 11.22
CA PHE A 103 2.63 -17.22 11.33
C PHE A 103 1.39 -17.98 11.78
N LEU A 104 0.58 -17.37 12.65
CA LEU A 104 -0.70 -17.94 13.07
C LEU A 104 -1.70 -18.00 11.90
N PHE A 105 -1.71 -16.97 11.06
CA PHE A 105 -2.62 -16.82 9.93
C PHE A 105 -1.87 -16.66 8.61
N VAL A 106 -1.09 -17.69 8.25
CA VAL A 106 -0.41 -17.76 6.95
C VAL A 106 -1.34 -17.46 5.76
N PRO A 107 -2.54 -18.04 5.62
CA PRO A 107 -3.37 -17.76 4.44
C PRO A 107 -3.83 -16.29 4.39
N ILE A 108 -4.17 -15.69 5.53
CA ILE A 108 -4.65 -14.30 5.58
C ILE A 108 -3.50 -13.33 5.28
N SER A 109 -2.30 -13.60 5.82
CA SER A 109 -1.12 -12.76 5.53
C SER A 109 -0.67 -12.83 4.07
N LEU A 110 -0.82 -13.98 3.41
CA LEU A 110 -0.55 -14.11 1.98
C LEU A 110 -1.58 -13.37 1.13
N VAL A 111 -2.88 -13.51 1.44
CA VAL A 111 -3.93 -12.77 0.72
C VAL A 111 -3.78 -11.26 0.94
N TRP A 112 -3.41 -10.83 2.16
CA TRP A 112 -3.06 -9.43 2.44
C TRP A 112 -1.94 -8.94 1.52
N PHE A 113 -0.84 -9.68 1.46
CA PHE A 113 0.31 -9.29 0.65
C PHE A 113 -0.05 -9.18 -0.84
N VAL A 114 -0.85 -10.12 -1.36
CA VAL A 114 -1.38 -10.05 -2.74
C VAL A 114 -2.27 -8.82 -2.94
N SER A 115 -3.17 -8.51 -2.00
CA SER A 115 -4.01 -7.31 -2.06
C SER A 115 -3.19 -6.00 -2.04
N CYS A 116 -2.11 -5.93 -1.26
CA CYS A 116 -1.22 -4.76 -1.24
C CYS A 116 -0.45 -4.58 -2.57
N ILE A 117 -0.03 -5.67 -3.21
CA ILE A 117 0.59 -5.59 -4.54
C ILE A 117 -0.43 -5.09 -5.57
N ALA A 118 -1.66 -5.60 -5.49
CA ALA A 118 -2.71 -5.19 -6.42
C ALA A 118 -3.14 -3.74 -6.22
N GLU A 119 -3.21 -3.23 -4.99
CA GLU A 119 -3.58 -1.84 -4.73
C GLU A 119 -2.51 -0.84 -5.19
N THR A 120 -1.23 -1.22 -5.09
CA THR A 120 -0.12 -0.38 -5.57
C THR A 120 0.04 -0.40 -7.09
N ASN A 121 -0.86 -1.08 -7.83
CA ASN A 121 -0.84 -1.21 -9.29
C ASN A 121 0.51 -1.70 -9.84
N ARG A 122 1.21 -2.58 -9.11
CA ARG A 122 2.52 -3.13 -9.53
C ARG A 122 2.41 -4.53 -10.08
N ALA A 123 3.40 -4.90 -10.90
CA ALA A 123 3.48 -6.22 -11.49
C ALA A 123 3.53 -7.28 -10.37
N PRO A 124 2.73 -8.36 -10.47
CA PRO A 124 2.06 -8.87 -11.67
C PRO A 124 0.67 -8.26 -11.98
N PHE A 125 0.11 -7.41 -11.12
CA PHE A 125 -1.20 -6.76 -11.30
C PHE A 125 -1.08 -5.34 -11.88
N ASP A 126 -0.19 -5.16 -12.86
CA ASP A 126 0.06 -3.87 -13.50
C ASP A 126 -0.78 -3.74 -14.78
N PHE A 127 -2.11 -3.63 -14.60
CA PHE A 127 -3.06 -3.42 -15.71
C PHE A 127 -3.09 -1.96 -16.19
N ALA A 128 -2.61 -1.04 -15.35
CA ALA A 128 -2.63 0.40 -15.60
C ALA A 128 -1.52 0.84 -16.55
N GLU A 129 -0.31 0.29 -16.41
CA GLU A 129 0.87 0.70 -17.19
C GLU A 129 1.19 -0.26 -18.35
N GLY A 130 0.39 -1.31 -18.55
CA GLY A 130 0.66 -2.42 -19.48
C GLY A 130 1.28 -2.00 -20.82
N GLU A 131 2.62 -2.00 -20.89
CA GLU A 131 3.39 -1.45 -22.01
C GLU A 131 3.06 -2.13 -23.34
N SER A 132 2.74 -3.41 -23.29
CA SER A 132 2.35 -4.24 -24.44
C SER A 132 0.96 -3.91 -25.00
N GLU A 133 0.08 -3.30 -24.20
CA GLU A 133 -1.32 -3.06 -24.57
C GLU A 133 -1.65 -1.57 -24.69
N LEU A 134 -1.02 -0.73 -23.88
CA LEU A 134 -1.40 0.67 -23.69
C LEU A 134 -0.23 1.65 -23.88
N VAL A 135 0.94 1.20 -24.36
CA VAL A 135 2.09 2.08 -24.68
C VAL A 135 2.40 3.07 -23.53
N SER A 136 2.37 2.57 -22.28
CA SER A 136 2.54 3.31 -20.99
C SER A 136 1.29 3.92 -20.31
N GLY A 137 0.08 3.66 -20.81
CA GLY A 137 -1.15 3.87 -20.03
C GLY A 137 -1.46 5.32 -19.67
N PHE A 138 -1.70 5.61 -18.37
CA PHE A 138 -2.07 6.96 -17.91
C PHE A 138 -0.89 7.96 -17.85
N ASN A 139 0.35 7.48 -18.06
CA ASN A 139 1.57 8.27 -17.99
C ASN A 139 1.96 8.93 -19.32
N ILE A 140 1.28 8.61 -20.42
CA ILE A 140 1.67 8.97 -21.80
C ILE A 140 1.87 10.48 -22.01
N GLU A 141 1.11 11.31 -21.31
CA GLU A 141 1.06 12.75 -21.58
C GLU A 141 1.72 13.62 -20.52
N TYR A 142 2.14 13.02 -19.41
CA TYR A 142 2.79 13.78 -18.36
C TYR A 142 4.25 14.05 -18.72
N SER A 143 4.60 15.33 -18.79
CA SER A 143 5.99 15.78 -18.93
C SER A 143 6.80 15.43 -17.67
N ALA A 144 8.13 15.53 -17.78
CA ALA A 144 9.09 15.05 -16.78
C ALA A 144 8.74 15.35 -15.30
N GLY A 145 8.24 16.56 -15.00
CA GLY A 145 7.84 16.94 -13.64
C GLY A 145 6.59 16.20 -13.13
N GLY A 146 5.55 16.10 -13.96
CA GLY A 146 4.33 15.36 -13.62
C GLY A 146 4.59 13.86 -13.51
N PHE A 147 5.42 13.33 -14.40
CA PHE A 147 5.89 11.94 -14.37
C PHE A 147 6.63 11.63 -13.06
N ALA A 148 7.59 12.48 -12.66
CA ALA A 148 8.33 12.28 -11.42
C ALA A 148 7.42 12.22 -10.18
N LEU A 149 6.38 13.07 -10.12
CA LEU A 149 5.42 13.08 -9.02
C LEU A 149 4.61 11.77 -8.92
N ILE A 150 4.24 11.18 -10.06
CA ILE A 150 3.51 9.90 -10.11
C ILE A 150 4.39 8.78 -9.53
N PHE A 151 5.63 8.64 -10.00
CA PHE A 151 6.54 7.62 -9.47
C PHE A 151 6.85 7.83 -7.99
N MET A 152 7.06 9.08 -7.56
CA MET A 152 7.26 9.36 -6.14
C MET A 152 6.05 8.94 -5.30
N ALA A 153 4.83 9.19 -5.77
CA ALA A 153 3.61 8.76 -5.08
C ALA A 153 3.49 7.22 -5.03
N GLU A 154 3.75 6.53 -6.14
CA GLU A 154 3.71 5.06 -6.17
C GLU A 154 4.74 4.43 -5.23
N TYR A 155 5.99 4.88 -5.26
CA TYR A 155 7.03 4.36 -4.36
C TYR A 155 6.75 4.71 -2.89
N ALA A 156 6.20 5.88 -2.61
CA ALA A 156 5.75 6.22 -1.27
C ALA A 156 4.64 5.24 -0.80
N ASN A 157 3.68 4.91 -1.65
CA ASN A 157 2.63 3.95 -1.34
C ASN A 157 3.19 2.53 -1.13
N ILE A 158 4.16 2.08 -1.91
CA ILE A 158 4.82 0.77 -1.70
C ILE A 158 5.46 0.71 -0.31
N LEU A 159 6.19 1.76 0.09
CA LEU A 159 6.81 1.82 1.41
C LEU A 159 5.77 1.83 2.53
N VAL A 160 4.69 2.60 2.39
CA VAL A 160 3.59 2.64 3.36
C VAL A 160 2.90 1.28 3.50
N MET A 161 2.61 0.60 2.40
CA MET A 161 1.99 -0.73 2.44
C MET A 161 2.92 -1.79 3.02
N SER A 162 4.23 -1.70 2.75
CA SER A 162 5.24 -2.53 3.40
C SER A 162 5.29 -2.26 4.92
N LEU A 163 5.03 -1.02 5.34
CA LEU A 163 4.96 -0.68 6.75
C LEU A 163 3.72 -1.27 7.42
N PHE A 164 2.54 -1.10 6.83
CA PHE A 164 1.31 -1.63 7.42
C PHE A 164 1.31 -3.15 7.47
N SER A 165 1.88 -3.84 6.49
CA SER A 165 2.07 -5.30 6.55
C SER A 165 2.97 -5.73 7.72
N VAL A 166 4.05 -5.01 8.01
CA VAL A 166 4.86 -5.28 9.22
C VAL A 166 4.04 -5.06 10.48
N VAL A 167 3.36 -3.92 10.61
CA VAL A 167 2.61 -3.56 11.82
C VAL A 167 1.48 -4.56 12.09
N LEU A 168 0.73 -4.96 11.05
CA LEU A 168 -0.43 -5.84 11.18
C LEU A 168 -0.06 -7.30 11.43
N PHE A 169 0.99 -7.84 10.77
CA PHE A 169 1.27 -9.29 10.81
C PHE A 169 2.54 -9.67 11.55
N PHE A 170 3.60 -8.86 11.46
CA PHE A 170 4.93 -9.24 11.96
C PHE A 170 5.32 -8.53 13.25
N GLY A 171 4.60 -7.46 13.62
CA GLY A 171 4.80 -6.65 14.81
C GLY A 171 6.20 -6.01 14.91
N ALA A 172 6.36 -5.13 15.89
CA ALA A 172 7.67 -4.70 16.37
C ALA A 172 7.98 -5.48 17.65
N GLY A 173 8.49 -6.70 17.50
CA GLY A 173 9.00 -7.44 18.65
C GLY A 173 10.31 -6.80 19.13
N SER A 174 10.47 -6.62 20.45
CA SER A 174 11.77 -6.32 21.04
C SER A 174 12.64 -7.58 21.03
N ILE A 175 13.61 -7.62 20.11
CA ILE A 175 14.68 -8.63 20.18
C ILE A 175 15.79 -8.02 21.05
N GLY A 176 15.71 -8.22 22.37
CA GLY A 176 16.72 -7.75 23.30
C GLY A 176 16.79 -6.21 23.42
N ALA A 177 18.00 -5.65 23.25
CA ALA A 177 18.30 -4.22 23.47
C ALA A 177 18.18 -3.33 22.22
N LEU A 178 17.77 -3.86 21.06
CA LEU A 178 17.51 -3.03 19.89
C LEU A 178 16.21 -2.23 20.10
N SER A 179 16.20 -0.97 19.66
CA SER A 179 14.96 -0.17 19.69
C SER A 179 13.90 -0.79 18.78
N LEU A 180 12.66 -0.75 19.25
CA LEU A 180 11.47 -1.28 18.56
C LEU A 180 11.32 -0.68 17.15
N ASP A 181 11.67 0.60 16.99
CA ASP A 181 11.56 1.32 15.73
C ASP A 181 12.61 0.90 14.69
N LEU A 182 13.83 0.56 15.11
CA LEU A 182 14.87 0.07 14.19
C LEU A 182 14.51 -1.32 13.64
N ILE A 183 14.00 -2.21 14.50
CA ILE A 183 13.56 -3.54 14.08
C ILE A 183 12.40 -3.43 13.07
N MET A 184 11.45 -2.53 13.36
CA MET A 184 10.35 -2.26 12.44
C MET A 184 10.89 -1.79 11.08
N MET A 185 11.80 -0.81 11.05
CA MET A 185 12.39 -0.29 9.81
C MET A 185 13.13 -1.38 8.99
N VAL A 186 13.88 -2.26 9.64
CA VAL A 186 14.56 -3.36 8.93
C VAL A 186 13.53 -4.33 8.32
N LYS A 187 12.46 -4.65 9.05
CA LYS A 187 11.37 -5.50 8.52
C LYS A 187 10.62 -4.83 7.37
N THR A 188 10.38 -3.52 7.42
CA THR A 188 9.70 -2.81 6.33
C THR A 188 10.55 -2.82 5.07
N LEU A 189 11.85 -2.56 5.20
CA LEU A 189 12.81 -2.66 4.09
C LEU A 189 12.88 -4.08 3.52
N PHE A 190 12.82 -5.10 4.37
CA PHE A 190 12.76 -6.49 3.91
C PHE A 190 11.48 -6.76 3.10
N LEU A 191 10.31 -6.32 3.56
CA LEU A 191 9.07 -6.49 2.78
C LEU A 191 9.10 -5.67 1.48
N ALA A 192 9.63 -4.45 1.49
CA ALA A 192 9.84 -3.67 0.27
C ALA A 192 10.77 -4.38 -0.72
N PHE A 193 11.80 -5.08 -0.23
CA PHE A 193 12.63 -5.94 -1.07
C PHE A 193 11.82 -7.10 -1.67
N VAL A 194 10.91 -7.73 -0.92
CA VAL A 194 10.03 -8.77 -1.45
C VAL A 194 9.11 -8.22 -2.56
N PHE A 195 8.59 -6.99 -2.43
CA PHE A 195 7.83 -6.34 -3.52
C PHE A 195 8.64 -6.26 -4.83
N ILE A 196 9.92 -5.87 -4.73
CA ILE A 196 10.82 -5.79 -5.89
C ILE A 196 11.13 -7.18 -6.43
N TRP A 197 11.34 -8.16 -5.55
CA TRP A 197 11.65 -9.53 -5.94
C TRP A 197 10.48 -10.17 -6.71
N VAL A 198 9.25 -10.02 -6.21
CA VAL A 198 8.03 -10.53 -6.86
C VAL A 198 7.89 -9.97 -8.26
N ARG A 199 8.10 -8.65 -8.43
CA ARG A 199 8.12 -7.98 -9.74
C ARG A 199 9.13 -8.59 -10.71
N ALA A 200 10.32 -8.96 -10.22
CA ALA A 200 11.37 -9.53 -11.07
C ALA A 200 11.07 -10.97 -11.51
N THR A 201 10.30 -11.73 -10.73
CA THR A 201 10.10 -13.17 -10.96
C THR A 201 8.81 -13.53 -11.69
N LEU A 202 7.72 -12.78 -11.51
CA LEU A 202 6.39 -13.21 -11.96
C LEU A 202 5.98 -12.57 -13.30
N PRO A 203 5.32 -13.32 -14.19
CA PRO A 203 4.69 -12.76 -15.38
C PRO A 203 3.48 -11.89 -15.00
N ARG A 204 3.16 -10.91 -15.84
CA ARG A 204 1.96 -10.08 -15.69
C ARG A 204 0.69 -10.91 -15.88
N PHE A 205 -0.32 -10.65 -15.05
CA PHE A 205 -1.67 -11.16 -15.27
C PHE A 205 -2.34 -10.42 -16.43
N ARG A 206 -3.34 -11.07 -17.04
CA ARG A 206 -4.17 -10.54 -18.13
C ARG A 206 -5.62 -10.43 -17.67
#